data_AF-E5XM61-F1
#
_entry.id   AF-E5XM61-F1
#
_cell.length_a   1.000
_cell.length_b   1.000
_cell.length_c   1.000
_cell.angle_alpha   90.00
_cell.angle_beta   90.00
_cell.angle_gamma   90.00
#
_symmetry.space_group_name_H-M   'P 1'
#
loop_
_entity.id
_entity.type
_entity.pdbx_description
1 polymer ?
#
loop_
_entity_poly.entity_id
_entity_poly.type
_entity_poly.pdbx_seq_one_letter_code
_entity_poly.pdbx_strand_id
1 'polypeptide(L)'
;MSAFGRHLGIAFQYVDDVLGIWGESAQTGKPRGSDVRARKLSLPIAYVLGLGTPAAETVSAAYASGELLSDRECGEVIAAVEEAGARSWAMAGAERHIAAALDCLDNLTSQPGPAAELQALAHLLLRRNH
;
A
#
# COMPACT_ATOMS: atom_id res chain seq x y z
N MET A 1 14.11 13.76 -14.20
CA MET A 1 13.53 12.44 -14.57
C MET A 1 13.72 11.37 -13.49
N SER A 2 14.91 11.18 -12.90
CA SER A 2 15.12 10.15 -11.86
C SER A 2 14.25 10.33 -10.61
N ALA A 3 14.04 11.58 -10.15
CA ALA A 3 13.20 11.88 -9.00
C ALA A 3 11.71 11.55 -9.24
N PHE A 4 11.16 11.91 -10.41
CA PHE A 4 9.80 11.53 -10.81
C PHE A 4 9.58 10.01 -10.71
N GLY A 5 10.44 9.23 -11.40
CA GLY A 5 10.32 7.78 -11.43
C GLY A 5 10.46 7.16 -10.04
N ARG A 6 11.33 7.70 -9.20
CA ARG A 6 11.49 7.28 -7.80
C ARG A 6 10.21 7.50 -7.00
N HIS A 7 9.65 8.71 -7.05
CA HIS A 7 8.42 9.04 -6.31
C HIS A 7 7.24 8.19 -6.80
N LEU A 8 7.09 8.05 -8.11
CA LEU A 8 6.06 7.21 -8.71
C LEU A 8 6.18 5.73 -8.29
N GLY A 9 7.40 5.17 -8.31
CA GLY A 9 7.65 3.79 -7.90
C GLY A 9 7.34 3.55 -6.43
N ILE A 10 7.65 4.51 -5.54
CA ILE A 10 7.30 4.41 -4.12
C ILE A 10 5.78 4.46 -3.94
N ALA A 11 5.08 5.39 -4.60
CA ALA A 11 3.62 5.46 -4.53
C ALA A 11 2.96 4.16 -5.03
N PHE A 12 3.49 3.57 -6.10
CA PHE A 12 3.03 2.28 -6.60
C PHE A 12 3.14 1.19 -5.52
N GLN A 13 4.25 1.12 -4.79
CA GLN A 13 4.42 0.11 -3.74
C GLN A 13 3.41 0.30 -2.59
N TYR A 14 3.13 1.55 -2.18
CA TYR A 14 2.10 1.82 -1.18
C TYR A 14 0.73 1.31 -1.63
N VAL A 15 0.35 1.57 -2.89
CA VAL A 15 -0.94 1.11 -3.44
C VAL A 15 -0.98 -0.41 -3.57
N ASP A 16 0.09 -1.03 -4.08
CA ASP A 16 0.20 -2.50 -4.21
C ASP A 16 0.06 -3.21 -2.85
N ASP A 17 0.74 -2.71 -1.82
CA ASP A 17 0.66 -3.25 -0.47
C ASP A 17 -0.73 -3.06 0.16
N VAL A 18 -1.42 -1.95 -0.13
CA VAL A 18 -2.82 -1.76 0.27
C VAL A 18 -3.73 -2.77 -0.44
N LEU A 19 -3.56 -2.96 -1.75
CA LEU A 19 -4.35 -3.95 -2.49
C LEU A 19 -4.06 -5.39 -2.04
N GLY A 20 -2.83 -5.70 -1.63
CA GLY A 20 -2.46 -7.00 -1.10
C GLY A 20 -3.16 -7.36 0.21
N ILE A 21 -3.56 -6.38 1.03
CA ILE A 21 -4.29 -6.61 2.29
C ILE A 21 -5.80 -6.46 2.09
N TRP A 22 -6.25 -5.36 1.47
CA TRP A 22 -7.67 -4.99 1.42
C TRP A 22 -8.35 -5.22 0.08
N GLY A 23 -7.59 -5.53 -0.98
CA GLY A 23 -8.13 -5.74 -2.32
C GLY A 23 -9.09 -6.93 -2.39
N GLU A 24 -10.17 -6.77 -3.14
CA GLU A 24 -11.08 -7.86 -3.44
C GLU A 24 -10.53 -8.72 -4.57
N SER A 25 -10.56 -10.04 -4.41
CA SER A 25 -10.33 -10.95 -5.52
C SER A 25 -11.61 -11.05 -6.35
N ALA A 26 -11.83 -10.07 -7.23
CA ALA A 26 -13.07 -9.89 -8.01
C ALA A 26 -13.48 -11.12 -8.87
N GLN A 27 -12.64 -12.15 -8.99
CA GLN A 27 -12.89 -13.32 -9.83
C GLN A 27 -12.86 -14.67 -9.12
N THR A 28 -12.53 -14.75 -7.81
CA THR A 28 -12.15 -16.06 -7.22
C THR A 28 -12.90 -16.47 -5.96
N GLY A 29 -13.73 -15.61 -5.37
CA GLY A 29 -14.44 -15.91 -4.12
C GLY A 29 -13.52 -16.13 -2.91
N LYS A 30 -12.20 -15.87 -3.05
CA LYS A 30 -11.23 -15.99 -1.96
C LYS A 30 -11.33 -14.78 -1.02
N PRO A 31 -11.09 -14.95 0.29
CA PRO A 31 -11.19 -13.83 1.22
C PRO A 31 -10.00 -12.86 1.04
N ARG A 32 -10.24 -11.57 1.31
CA ARG A 32 -9.23 -10.49 1.31
C ARG A 32 -8.01 -10.85 2.18
N GLY A 33 -6.86 -10.23 1.92
CA GLY A 33 -5.64 -10.42 2.72
C GLY A 33 -4.65 -11.43 2.16
N SER A 34 -4.29 -11.33 0.88
CA SER A 34 -3.26 -12.18 0.30
C SER A 34 -1.91 -11.96 0.97
N ASP A 35 -1.56 -10.71 1.28
CA ASP A 35 -0.28 -10.35 1.89
C ASP A 35 -0.20 -10.86 3.34
N VAL A 36 -1.31 -10.80 4.08
CA VAL A 36 -1.40 -11.35 5.44
C VAL A 36 -1.26 -12.87 5.44
N ARG A 37 -1.96 -13.56 4.53
CA ARG A 37 -1.81 -15.03 4.38
C ARG A 37 -0.39 -15.44 3.98
N ALA A 38 0.23 -14.66 3.10
CA ALA A 38 1.63 -14.86 2.71
C ALA A 38 2.62 -14.42 3.80
N ARG A 39 2.14 -13.80 4.88
CA ARG A 39 2.97 -13.18 5.94
C ARG A 39 4.02 -12.24 5.37
N LYS A 40 3.67 -11.51 4.32
CA LYS A 40 4.52 -10.48 3.72
C LYS A 40 4.63 -9.32 4.72
N LEU A 41 5.84 -8.82 4.93
CA LEU A 41 6.10 -7.58 5.67
C LEU A 41 5.84 -6.37 4.76
N SER A 42 4.61 -6.23 4.27
CA SER A 42 4.19 -5.07 3.48
C SER A 42 4.19 -3.80 4.33
N LEU A 43 4.19 -2.63 3.69
CA LEU A 43 4.29 -1.33 4.36
C LEU A 43 3.27 -1.14 5.51
N PRO A 44 1.97 -1.48 5.36
CA PRO A 44 1.01 -1.36 6.45
C PRO A 44 1.31 -2.28 7.63
N ILE A 45 1.82 -3.50 7.38
CA ILE A 45 2.22 -4.44 8.43
C ILE A 45 3.43 -3.92 9.20
N ALA A 46 4.46 -3.47 8.47
CA ALA A 46 5.66 -2.90 9.07
C ALA A 46 5.34 -1.63 9.90
N TYR A 47 4.42 -0.79 9.42
CA TYR A 47 3.93 0.36 10.16
C TYR A 47 3.32 -0.04 11.50
N VAL A 48 2.39 -1.02 11.52
CA VAL A 48 1.73 -1.47 12.75
C VAL A 48 2.71 -2.09 13.73
N LEU A 49 3.64 -2.93 13.26
CA LEU A 49 4.69 -3.53 14.10
C LEU A 49 5.55 -2.47 14.81
N GLY A 50 5.67 -1.27 14.26
CA GLY A 50 6.41 -0.15 14.84
C GLY A 50 5.65 0.66 15.90
N LEU A 51 4.34 0.45 16.09
CA LEU A 51 3.51 1.30 16.96
C LEU A 51 3.56 0.91 18.44
N GLY A 52 3.98 -0.31 18.79
CA GLY A 52 3.94 -0.81 20.18
C GLY A 52 2.52 -0.85 20.78
N THR A 53 1.49 -1.05 19.95
CA THR A 53 0.08 -1.11 20.33
C THR A 53 -0.40 -2.56 20.47
N PRO A 54 -1.59 -2.82 21.06
CA PRO A 54 -2.18 -4.16 21.05
C PRO A 54 -2.35 -4.74 19.63
N ALA A 55 -2.61 -3.89 18.63
CA ALA A 55 -2.61 -4.32 17.23
C ALA A 55 -1.24 -4.83 16.78
N ALA A 56 -0.14 -4.19 17.21
CA ALA A 56 1.22 -4.65 16.95
C ALA A 56 1.49 -6.03 17.59
N GLU A 57 0.98 -6.27 18.79
CA GLU A 57 1.09 -7.58 19.46
C GLU A 57 0.33 -8.67 18.69
N THR A 58 -0.91 -8.40 18.25
CA THR A 58 -1.70 -9.32 17.41
C THR A 58 -0.97 -9.67 16.12
N VAL A 59 -0.45 -8.66 15.41
CA VAL A 59 0.30 -8.87 14.16
C VAL A 59 1.59 -9.64 14.43
N SER A 60 2.32 -9.30 15.50
CA SER A 60 3.58 -9.97 15.86
C SER A 60 3.37 -11.45 16.18
N ALA A 61 2.34 -11.77 16.96
CA ALA A 61 1.99 -13.16 17.30
C ALA A 61 1.65 -13.99 16.05
N ALA A 62 0.84 -13.43 15.14
CA ALA A 62 0.48 -14.09 13.89
C ALA A 62 1.67 -14.33 12.96
N TYR A 63 2.67 -13.45 12.97
CA TYR A 63 3.86 -13.56 12.11
C TYR A 63 4.96 -14.44 12.73
N ALA A 64 4.94 -14.67 14.04
CA ALA A 64 5.92 -15.50 14.76
C ALA A 64 5.62 -17.01 14.69
N SER A 65 4.37 -17.42 14.50
CA SER A 65 3.93 -18.82 14.68
C SER A 65 4.51 -19.81 13.65
N GLY A 66 5.07 -19.36 12.53
CA GLY A 66 5.61 -20.25 11.48
C GLY A 66 4.55 -20.94 10.62
N GLU A 67 3.32 -21.07 11.11
CA GLU A 67 2.20 -21.79 10.50
C GLU A 67 1.36 -20.92 9.52
N LEU A 68 0.50 -21.59 8.75
CA LEU A 68 -0.48 -20.91 7.91
C LEU A 68 -1.62 -20.37 8.79
N LEU A 69 -1.99 -19.11 8.57
CA LEU A 69 -3.11 -18.50 9.28
C LEU A 69 -4.43 -19.10 8.77
N SER A 70 -5.30 -19.47 9.71
CA SER A 70 -6.71 -19.74 9.41
C SER A 70 -7.41 -18.48 8.91
N ASP A 71 -8.57 -18.64 8.27
CA ASP A 71 -9.35 -17.48 7.80
C ASP A 71 -9.77 -16.54 8.94
N ARG A 72 -10.01 -17.10 10.14
CA ARG A 72 -10.31 -16.31 11.35
C ARG A 72 -9.11 -15.48 11.77
N GLU A 73 -7.94 -16.09 11.92
CA GLU A 73 -6.71 -15.40 12.32
C GLU A 73 -6.30 -14.34 11.30
N CYS A 74 -6.43 -14.65 10.00
CA CYS A 74 -6.21 -13.67 8.94
C CYS A 74 -7.17 -12.47 9.07
N GLY A 75 -8.45 -12.72 9.34
CA GLY A 75 -9.44 -11.67 9.59
C GLY A 75 -9.10 -10.80 10.82
N GLU A 76 -8.65 -11.42 11.92
CA GLU A 76 -8.22 -10.73 13.14
C GLU A 76 -7.01 -9.82 12.88
N VAL A 77 -6.03 -10.30 12.11
CA VAL A 77 -4.86 -9.50 11.72
C VAL A 77 -5.27 -8.32 10.85
N ILE A 78 -6.10 -8.53 9.82
CA ILE A 78 -6.57 -7.44 8.95
C ILE A 78 -7.34 -6.39 9.76
N ALA A 79 -8.21 -6.81 10.68
CA ALA A 79 -8.97 -5.90 11.54
C ALA A 79 -8.05 -5.09 12.46
N ALA A 80 -7.06 -5.72 13.09
CA ALA A 80 -6.08 -5.03 13.92
C ALA A 80 -5.26 -4.00 13.12
N VAL A 81 -4.87 -4.34 11.89
CA VAL A 81 -4.12 -3.45 10.99
C VAL A 81 -4.97 -2.27 10.52
N GLU A 82 -6.26 -2.49 10.26
CA GLU A 82 -7.22 -1.43 9.95
C GLU A 82 -7.42 -0.48 11.15
N GLU A 83 -7.66 -1.03 12.35
CA GLU A 83 -7.89 -0.27 13.59
C GLU A 83 -6.67 0.59 13.97
N ALA A 84 -5.46 0.08 13.73
CA ALA A 84 -4.22 0.83 13.89
C ALA A 84 -4.04 1.99 12.89
N GLY A 85 -4.98 2.18 11.95
CA GLY A 85 -4.96 3.25 10.95
C GLY A 85 -3.96 3.02 9.81
N ALA A 86 -3.47 1.79 9.63
CA ALA A 86 -2.40 1.50 8.68
C ALA A 86 -2.83 1.73 7.22
N ARG A 87 -4.09 1.47 6.90
CA ARG A 87 -4.65 1.73 5.56
C ARG A 87 -4.60 3.21 5.23
N SER A 88 -5.13 4.06 6.11
CA SER A 88 -5.11 5.51 5.94
C SER A 88 -3.69 6.05 5.87
N TRP A 89 -2.79 5.55 6.72
CA TRP A 89 -1.38 5.92 6.69
C TRP A 89 -0.71 5.60 5.35
N ALA A 90 -0.93 4.39 4.82
CA ALA A 90 -0.34 3.94 3.56
C ALA A 90 -0.91 4.73 2.37
N MET A 91 -2.21 4.95 2.34
CA MET A 91 -2.88 5.77 1.33
C MET A 91 -2.35 7.22 1.32
N ALA A 92 -2.23 7.85 2.49
CA ALA A 92 -1.64 9.17 2.61
C ALA A 92 -0.16 9.18 2.17
N GLY A 93 0.57 8.08 2.39
CA GLY A 93 1.92 7.85 1.85
C GLY A 93 1.95 7.87 0.33
N ALA A 94 1.07 7.10 -0.31
CA ALA A 94 0.93 7.08 -1.76
C ALA A 94 0.64 8.47 -2.33
N GLU A 95 -0.33 9.19 -1.75
CA GLU A 95 -0.72 10.55 -2.16
C GLU A 95 0.45 11.54 -2.08
N ARG A 96 1.21 11.55 -0.98
CA ARG A 96 2.39 12.41 -0.83
C ARG A 96 3.44 12.14 -1.91
N HIS A 97 3.68 10.86 -2.23
CA HIS A 97 4.64 10.49 -3.26
C HIS A 97 4.13 10.83 -4.67
N ILE A 98 2.84 10.70 -4.94
CA ILE A 98 2.24 11.13 -6.21
C ILE A 98 2.34 12.65 -6.38
N ALA A 99 2.01 13.42 -5.34
CA ALA A 99 2.17 14.88 -5.37
C ALA A 99 3.62 15.28 -5.68
N ALA A 100 4.59 14.69 -4.98
CA ALA A 100 6.01 14.94 -5.24
C ALA A 100 6.45 14.50 -6.65
N ALA A 101 5.85 13.45 -7.22
CA ALA A 101 6.11 13.07 -8.61
C ALA A 101 5.57 14.14 -9.58
N LEU A 102 4.35 14.62 -9.38
CA LEU A 102 3.75 15.68 -10.21
C LEU A 102 4.56 16.98 -10.13
N ASP A 103 4.97 17.40 -8.94
CA ASP A 103 5.85 18.56 -8.74
C ASP A 103 7.18 18.42 -9.51
N CYS A 104 7.73 17.20 -9.60
CA CYS A 104 8.92 16.95 -10.40
C CYS A 104 8.68 17.15 -11.90
N LEU A 105 7.47 16.91 -12.41
CA LEU A 105 7.13 17.13 -13.82
C LEU A 105 6.93 18.61 -14.12
N ASP A 106 6.26 19.35 -13.23
CA ASP A 106 6.01 20.78 -13.41
C ASP A 106 7.32 21.60 -13.43
N ASN A 107 8.34 21.15 -12.69
CA ASN A 107 9.66 21.75 -12.71
C ASN A 107 10.51 21.38 -13.96
N LEU A 108 10.07 20.41 -14.76
CA LEU A 108 10.80 19.93 -15.95
C LEU A 108 10.26 20.50 -17.27
N THR A 109 9.09 21.16 -17.27
CA THR A 109 8.38 21.51 -18.51
C THR A 109 8.49 22.98 -18.93
N SER A 110 9.30 23.22 -19.98
CA SER A 110 9.14 24.36 -20.92
C SER A 110 8.66 23.92 -22.31
N GLN A 111 8.31 22.64 -22.52
CA GLN A 111 7.87 22.10 -23.82
C GLN A 111 6.71 21.11 -23.63
N PRO A 112 5.59 21.24 -24.39
CA PRO A 112 4.48 20.29 -24.37
C PRO A 112 4.88 18.99 -25.09
N GLY A 113 4.91 17.87 -24.36
CA GLY A 113 5.37 16.58 -24.89
C GLY A 113 5.31 15.47 -23.82
N PRO A 114 6.37 14.65 -23.65
CA PRO A 114 6.39 13.45 -22.78
C PRO A 114 5.89 13.63 -21.33
N ALA A 115 5.86 14.86 -20.83
CA ALA A 115 5.32 15.16 -19.50
C ALA A 115 3.81 14.87 -19.37
N ALA A 116 3.02 15.04 -20.44
CA ALA A 116 1.57 14.78 -20.40
C ALA A 116 1.26 13.28 -20.21
N GLU A 117 2.03 12.40 -20.86
CA GLU A 117 1.90 10.94 -20.71
C GLU A 117 2.32 10.48 -19.30
N LEU A 118 3.38 11.06 -18.74
CA LEU A 118 3.83 10.77 -17.38
C LEU A 118 2.84 11.28 -16.31
N GLN A 119 2.22 12.44 -16.53
CA GLN A 119 1.11 12.92 -15.70
C GLN A 119 -0.07 11.94 -15.75
N ALA A 120 -0.45 11.45 -16.93
CA ALA A 120 -1.55 10.49 -17.07
C ALA A 120 -1.27 9.18 -16.29
N LEU A 121 -0.02 8.68 -16.33
CA LEU A 121 0.40 7.51 -15.56
C LEU A 121 0.27 7.73 -14.05
N ALA A 122 0.68 8.90 -13.54
CA ALA A 122 0.53 9.25 -12.12
C ALA A 122 -0.94 9.29 -11.69
N HIS A 123 -1.82 9.88 -12.52
CA HIS A 123 -3.25 9.91 -12.25
C HIS A 123 -3.92 8.53 -12.30
N LEU A 124 -3.45 7.62 -13.16
CA LEU A 124 -3.95 6.25 -13.20
C LEU A 124 -3.69 5.50 -11.90
N LEU A 125 -2.55 5.75 -11.23
CA LEU A 125 -2.27 5.16 -9.92
C LEU A 125 -3.22 5.64 -8.82
N LEU A 126 -3.64 6.92 -8.85
CA LEU A 126 -4.66 7.43 -7.93
C LEU A 126 -6.01 6.72 -8.11
N ARG A 127 -6.38 6.42 -9.36
CA ARG A 127 -7.66 5.78 -9.69
C ARG A 127 -7.71 4.30 -9.38
N ARG A 128 -6.56 3.65 -9.23
CA ARG A 128 -6.46 2.22 -8.86
C ARG A 128 -6.94 1.93 -7.43
N ASN A 129 -7.24 2.97 -6.67
CA ASN A 129 -7.77 2.93 -5.31
C ASN A 129 -9.30 2.79 -5.23
N HIS A 130 -10.00 2.72 -6.37
CA HIS A 130 -11.45 2.58 -6.47
C HIS A 130 -11.86 1.29 -7.17
#